data_AF-A0A0C2H5S5-F1
#
_entry.id   AF-A0A0C2H5S5-F1
#
_cell.length_a   1.000
_cell.length_b   1.000
_cell.length_c   1.000
_cell.angle_alpha   90.00
_cell.angle_beta   90.00
_cell.angle_gamma   90.00
#
_symmetry.space_group_name_H-M   'P 1'
#
loop_
_entity.id
_entity.type
_entity.pdbx_description
1 polymer ?
#
loop_
_entity_poly.entity_id
_entity_poly.type
_entity_poly.pdbx_seq_one_letter_code
_entity_poly.pdbx_strand_id
1 'polypeptide(L)'
;MMENHHAEKEIAKHTEEDLRNTKNLYETSKLALQQLKEEKDELEEKYQQLSSEYEKFKDEQRPSIRTELERRYEEIRYRLNTALDKIHEYELKEYNAHLERQFQTQTDIIEALKRKLIEQKSFADLVHKLSEHDDVEVIEDGLSNYIKSVDRETGRLAESIAYIVKCASKIRMVSPIAPLEISTAHHKICPYNSVDSSGKWMSNSSEDISPDSEGNEWDVKKKSLKGKLDIVIFPQWIGFKL
;
A
#
# COMPACT_ATOMS: atom_id res chain seq x y z
N MET A 1 68.73 -103.04 51.26
CA MET A 1 67.45 -103.19 50.54
C MET A 1 66.26 -102.49 51.23
N MET A 2 66.26 -102.26 52.55
CA MET A 2 65.12 -101.59 53.22
C MET A 2 65.09 -100.05 53.07
N GLU A 3 66.23 -99.37 52.89
CA GLU A 3 66.28 -97.90 52.77
C GLU A 3 65.70 -97.39 51.44
N ASN A 4 65.90 -98.09 50.32
CA ASN A 4 65.30 -97.71 49.02
C ASN A 4 63.77 -97.77 49.05
N HIS A 5 63.19 -98.78 49.71
CA HIS A 5 61.74 -98.90 49.81
C HIS A 5 61.10 -97.80 50.67
N HIS A 6 61.81 -97.27 51.66
CA HIS A 6 61.30 -96.15 52.44
C HIS A 6 61.36 -94.84 51.65
N ALA A 7 62.44 -94.60 50.90
CA ALA A 7 62.57 -93.44 50.03
C ALA A 7 61.54 -93.46 48.88
N GLU A 8 61.33 -94.62 48.24
CA GLU A 8 60.30 -94.82 47.22
C GLU A 8 58.89 -94.56 47.77
N LYS A 9 58.61 -94.96 49.02
CA LYS A 9 57.32 -94.76 49.66
C LYS A 9 57.05 -93.29 50.02
N GLU A 10 58.07 -92.56 50.47
CA GLU A 10 57.96 -91.11 50.74
C GLU A 10 57.81 -90.31 49.43
N ILE A 11 58.53 -90.68 48.37
CA ILE A 11 58.36 -90.09 47.04
C ILE A 11 56.94 -90.36 46.53
N ALA A 12 56.45 -91.60 46.62
CA ALA A 12 55.09 -91.96 46.22
C ALA A 12 54.04 -91.14 46.98
N LYS A 13 54.21 -91.00 48.30
CA LYS A 13 53.32 -90.19 49.16
C LYS A 13 53.35 -88.71 48.79
N HIS A 14 54.53 -88.15 48.53
CA HIS A 14 54.66 -86.75 48.12
C HIS A 14 54.04 -86.50 46.73
N THR A 15 54.27 -87.41 45.78
CA THR A 15 53.64 -87.33 44.44
C THR A 15 52.13 -87.51 44.50
N GLU A 16 51.62 -88.35 45.40
CA GLU A 16 50.19 -88.55 45.62
C GLU A 16 49.54 -87.30 46.25
N GLU A 17 50.25 -86.65 47.17
CA GLU A 17 49.85 -85.38 47.76
C GLU A 17 49.84 -84.23 46.73
N ASP A 18 50.85 -84.16 45.86
CA ASP A 18 50.91 -83.18 44.77
C ASP A 18 49.83 -83.41 43.72
N LEU A 19 49.55 -84.67 43.37
CA LEU A 19 48.42 -85.05 42.50
C LEU A 19 47.08 -84.65 43.13
N ARG A 20 46.93 -84.83 44.44
CA ARG A 20 45.73 -84.40 45.16
C ARG A 20 45.59 -82.87 45.17
N ASN A 21 46.68 -82.15 45.41
CA ASN A 21 46.69 -80.69 45.43
C ASN A 21 46.38 -80.09 44.06
N THR A 22 47.01 -80.61 43.00
CA THR A 22 46.75 -80.21 41.61
C THR A 22 45.32 -80.51 41.18
N LYS A 23 44.77 -81.67 41.57
CA LYS A 23 43.36 -81.99 41.32
C LYS A 23 42.41 -81.03 42.04
N ASN A 24 42.67 -80.72 43.30
CA ASN A 24 41.87 -79.74 44.06
C ASN A 24 41.95 -78.35 43.43
N LEU A 25 43.14 -77.92 42.99
CA LEU A 25 43.34 -76.65 42.29
C LEU A 25 42.60 -76.62 40.95
N TYR A 26 42.63 -77.72 40.19
CA TYR A 26 41.91 -77.85 38.93
C TYR A 26 40.40 -77.74 39.14
N GLU A 27 39.84 -78.46 40.12
CA GLU A 27 38.41 -78.38 40.43
C GLU A 27 38.01 -76.98 40.92
N THR A 28 38.85 -76.34 41.75
CA THR A 28 38.62 -74.96 42.21
C THR A 28 38.65 -73.98 41.05
N SER A 29 39.63 -74.10 40.15
CA SER A 29 39.76 -73.27 38.95
C SER A 29 38.59 -73.47 37.99
N LYS A 30 38.13 -74.72 37.83
CA LYS A 30 36.96 -75.06 37.02
C LYS A 30 35.68 -74.44 37.57
N LEU A 31 35.48 -74.48 38.88
CA LEU A 31 34.36 -73.82 39.55
C LEU A 31 34.43 -72.29 39.38
N ALA A 32 35.61 -71.70 39.57
CA ALA A 32 35.82 -70.26 39.37
C ALA A 32 35.57 -69.83 37.91
N LEU A 33 35.99 -70.63 36.93
CA LEU A 33 35.71 -70.38 35.51
C LEU A 33 34.21 -70.48 35.21
N GLN A 34 33.50 -71.39 35.86
CA GLN A 34 32.05 -71.50 35.71
C GLN A 34 31.35 -70.27 36.30
N GLN A 35 31.75 -69.83 37.49
CA GLN A 35 31.24 -68.61 38.12
C GLN A 35 31.49 -67.37 37.25
N LEU A 36 32.73 -67.19 36.75
CA LEU A 36 33.06 -66.08 35.86
C LEU A 36 32.25 -66.10 34.56
N LYS A 37 31.90 -67.29 34.06
CA LYS A 37 31.06 -67.42 32.87
C LYS A 37 29.63 -66.98 33.16
N GLU A 38 29.07 -67.42 34.29
CA GLU A 38 27.75 -67.01 34.75
C GLU A 38 27.68 -65.50 34.98
N GLU A 39 28.68 -64.91 35.66
CA GLU A 39 28.79 -63.47 35.87
C GLU A 39 28.91 -62.68 34.56
N LYS A 40 29.65 -63.20 33.58
CA LYS A 40 29.78 -62.58 32.25
C LYS A 40 28.44 -62.59 31.51
N ASP A 41 27.72 -63.71 31.54
CA ASP A 41 26.43 -63.84 30.87
C ASP A 41 25.38 -62.91 31.54
N GLU A 42 25.37 -62.80 32.87
CA GLU A 42 24.55 -61.83 33.59
C GLU A 42 24.89 -60.37 33.25
N LEU A 43 26.18 -60.05 33.13
CA LEU A 43 26.62 -58.70 32.82
C LEU A 43 26.25 -58.31 31.39
N GLU A 44 26.33 -59.25 30.45
CA GLU A 44 25.88 -59.04 29.08
C GLU A 44 24.38 -58.77 29.04
N GLU A 45 23.56 -59.54 29.78
CA GLU A 45 22.13 -59.29 29.85
C GLU A 45 21.82 -57.90 30.42
N LYS A 46 22.47 -57.51 31.51
CA LYS A 46 22.35 -56.16 32.11
C LYS A 46 22.77 -55.07 31.13
N TYR A 47 23.84 -55.28 30.36
CA TYR A 47 24.30 -54.34 29.34
C TYR A 47 23.26 -54.18 28.22
N GLN A 48 22.70 -55.28 27.72
CA GLN A 48 21.68 -55.25 26.67
C GLN A 48 20.39 -54.57 27.16
N GLN A 49 19.97 -54.85 28.40
CA GLN A 49 18.83 -54.18 29.03
C GLN A 49 19.07 -52.68 29.16
N LEU A 50 20.22 -52.27 29.72
CA LEU A 50 20.57 -50.86 29.86
C LEU A 50 20.70 -50.14 28.52
N SER A 51 21.24 -50.81 27.50
CA SER A 51 21.33 -50.27 26.15
C SER A 51 19.94 -50.07 25.53
N SER A 52 19.01 -51.01 25.74
CA SER A 52 17.63 -50.88 25.28
C SER A 52 16.89 -49.76 26.01
N GLU A 53 17.05 -49.65 27.33
CA GLU A 53 16.49 -48.56 28.13
C GLU A 53 17.06 -47.21 27.71
N TYR A 54 18.35 -47.14 27.38
CA TYR A 54 18.99 -45.90 26.90
C TYR A 54 18.44 -45.44 25.55
N GLU A 55 18.18 -46.35 24.61
CA GLU A 55 17.54 -46.00 23.33
C GLU A 55 16.08 -45.58 23.51
N LYS A 56 15.32 -46.27 24.38
CA LYS A 56 13.96 -45.84 24.74
C LYS A 56 13.96 -44.48 25.42
N PHE A 57 14.91 -44.22 26.31
CA PHE A 57 15.09 -42.93 26.96
C PHE A 57 15.43 -41.83 25.95
N LYS A 58 16.23 -42.11 24.91
CA LYS A 58 16.46 -41.16 23.81
C LYS A 58 15.18 -40.86 23.04
N ASP A 59 14.36 -41.87 22.77
CA ASP A 59 13.10 -41.70 22.05
C ASP A 59 12.05 -40.96 22.90
N GLU A 60 12.00 -41.21 24.22
CA GLU A 60 11.16 -40.52 25.18
C GLU A 60 11.63 -39.07 25.45
N GLN A 61 12.94 -38.83 25.44
CA GLN A 61 13.54 -37.49 25.49
C GLN A 61 13.41 -36.73 24.18
N ARG A 62 12.97 -37.37 23.08
CA ARG A 62 12.72 -36.69 21.81
C ARG A 62 11.33 -36.06 21.88
N PRO A 63 11.21 -34.77 22.21
CA PRO A 63 9.93 -34.22 22.59
C PRO A 63 9.10 -33.91 21.34
N SER A 64 7.78 -34.00 21.48
CA SER A 64 6.80 -33.64 20.43
C SER A 64 6.85 -32.16 19.99
N ILE A 65 7.67 -31.32 20.63
CA ILE A 65 8.10 -29.96 20.26
C ILE A 65 9.54 -29.82 20.79
N ARG A 66 10.54 -29.54 19.94
CA ARG A 66 11.93 -29.99 20.17
C ARG A 66 12.71 -29.25 21.26
N THR A 67 12.36 -28.01 21.65
CA THR A 67 12.86 -27.30 22.87
C THR A 67 11.94 -26.13 23.26
N GLU A 68 12.01 -25.63 24.51
CA GLU A 68 11.31 -24.40 24.95
C GLU A 68 11.69 -23.18 24.09
N LEU A 69 12.91 -23.15 23.53
CA LEU A 69 13.37 -22.11 22.62
C LEU A 69 12.56 -22.12 21.31
N GLU A 70 12.31 -23.29 20.73
CA GLU A 70 11.49 -23.41 19.52
C GLU A 70 10.03 -23.03 19.78
N ARG A 71 9.48 -23.40 20.94
CA ARG A 71 8.13 -22.98 21.34
C ARG A 71 8.04 -21.45 21.42
N ARG A 72 9.01 -20.80 22.08
CA ARG A 72 9.06 -19.33 22.18
C ARG A 72 9.27 -18.66 20.84
N TYR A 73 10.11 -19.23 19.98
CA TYR A 73 10.32 -18.72 18.63
C TYR A 73 9.01 -18.73 17.83
N GLU A 74 8.28 -19.85 17.85
CA GLU A 74 7.02 -19.98 17.13
C GLU A 74 5.94 -19.05 17.69
N GLU A 75 5.88 -18.91 19.02
CA GLU A 75 4.98 -17.96 19.68
C GLU A 75 5.27 -16.50 19.25
N ILE A 76 6.54 -16.09 19.21
CA ILE A 76 6.93 -14.75 18.77
C ILE A 76 6.60 -14.56 17.29
N ARG A 77 6.89 -15.54 16.44
CA ARG A 77 6.59 -15.51 15.01
C ARG A 77 5.09 -15.32 14.76
N TYR A 78 4.27 -16.08 15.47
CA TYR A 78 2.81 -15.97 15.38
C TYR A 78 2.31 -14.59 15.82
N ARG A 79 2.81 -14.08 16.96
CA ARG A 79 2.43 -12.76 17.49
C ARG A 79 2.84 -11.63 16.54
N LEU A 80 4.03 -11.73 15.95
CA LEU A 80 4.51 -10.75 14.98
C LEU A 80 3.64 -10.73 13.72
N ASN A 81 3.37 -11.90 13.13
CA ASN A 81 2.52 -11.97 11.94
C ASN A 81 1.11 -11.43 12.24
N THR A 82 0.53 -11.79 13.38
CA THR A 82 -0.78 -11.27 13.80
C THR A 82 -0.76 -9.74 13.96
N ALA A 83 0.33 -9.17 14.48
CA ALA A 83 0.46 -7.73 14.62
C ALA A 83 0.62 -7.04 13.25
N LEU A 84 1.41 -7.62 12.34
CA LEU A 84 1.58 -7.12 10.98
C LEU A 84 0.27 -7.16 10.19
N ASP A 85 -0.49 -8.25 10.26
CA ASP A 85 -1.78 -8.38 9.59
C ASP A 85 -2.76 -7.32 10.09
N LYS A 86 -2.80 -7.07 11.41
CA LYS A 86 -3.62 -5.99 11.99
C LYS A 86 -3.19 -4.62 11.49
N ILE A 87 -1.89 -4.33 11.46
CA ILE A 87 -1.39 -3.04 10.95
C ILE A 87 -1.83 -2.86 9.49
N HIS A 88 -1.62 -3.88 8.67
CA HIS A 88 -2.00 -3.83 7.26
C HIS A 88 -3.51 -3.62 7.07
N GLU A 89 -4.34 -4.32 7.86
CA GLU A 89 -5.80 -4.13 7.85
C GLU A 89 -6.18 -2.69 8.22
N TYR A 90 -5.56 -2.13 9.26
CA TYR A 90 -5.82 -0.74 9.68
C TYR A 90 -5.41 0.26 8.60
N GLU A 91 -4.21 0.12 8.02
CA GLU A 91 -3.73 0.99 6.94
C GLU A 91 -4.64 0.93 5.73
N LEU A 92 -5.05 -0.27 5.31
CA LEU A 92 -5.94 -0.46 4.17
C LEU A 92 -7.32 0.16 4.44
N LYS A 93 -7.86 -0.02 5.65
CA LYS A 93 -9.14 0.55 6.05
C LYS A 93 -9.09 2.07 6.11
N GLU A 94 -8.02 2.65 6.65
CA GLU A 94 -7.85 4.10 6.72
C GLU A 94 -7.69 4.71 5.32
N TYR A 95 -6.88 4.07 4.47
CA TYR A 95 -6.68 4.49 3.09
C TYR A 95 -8.00 4.45 2.29
N ASN A 96 -8.75 3.34 2.38
CA ASN A 96 -10.05 3.21 1.72
C ASN A 96 -11.05 4.25 2.24
N ALA A 97 -11.11 4.48 3.55
CA ALA A 97 -11.97 5.51 4.12
C ALA A 97 -11.58 6.92 3.66
N HIS A 98 -10.29 7.18 3.43
CA HIS A 98 -9.82 8.44 2.87
C HIS A 98 -10.24 8.60 1.41
N LEU A 99 -10.08 7.56 0.58
CA LEU A 99 -10.53 7.57 -0.81
C LEU A 99 -12.04 7.78 -0.92
N GLU A 100 -12.83 7.09 -0.10
CA GLU A 100 -14.28 7.24 -0.08
C GLU A 100 -14.70 8.69 0.22
N ARG A 101 -14.04 9.32 1.21
CA ARG A 101 -14.27 10.75 1.52
C ARG A 101 -13.91 11.66 0.36
N GLN A 102 -12.82 11.38 -0.36
CA GLN A 102 -12.43 12.15 -1.53
C GLN A 102 -13.46 12.00 -2.68
N PHE A 103 -13.89 10.78 -2.98
CA PHE A 103 -14.89 10.52 -4.03
C PHE A 103 -16.23 11.16 -3.69
N GLN A 104 -16.66 11.10 -2.42
CA GLN A 104 -17.89 11.77 -1.99
C GLN A 104 -17.77 13.29 -2.17
N THR A 105 -16.67 13.89 -1.73
CA THR A 105 -16.43 15.33 -1.90
C THR A 105 -16.43 15.73 -3.37
N GLN A 106 -15.78 14.95 -4.24
CA GLN A 106 -15.78 15.20 -5.68
C GLN A 106 -17.18 15.08 -6.27
N THR A 107 -17.98 14.11 -5.83
CA THR A 107 -19.37 13.93 -6.27
C THR A 107 -20.21 15.15 -5.89
N ASP A 108 -20.12 15.60 -4.64
CA ASP A 108 -20.85 16.77 -4.15
C ASP A 108 -20.48 18.05 -4.94
N ILE A 109 -19.19 18.23 -5.26
CA ILE A 109 -18.72 19.33 -6.09
C ILE A 109 -19.32 19.24 -7.50
N ILE A 110 -19.27 18.06 -8.13
CA ILE A 110 -19.81 17.86 -9.47
C ILE A 110 -21.31 18.14 -9.50
N GLU A 111 -22.07 17.69 -8.49
CA GLU A 111 -23.50 17.95 -8.40
C GLU A 111 -23.82 19.44 -8.19
N ALA A 112 -23.04 20.14 -7.36
CA ALA A 112 -23.18 21.58 -7.19
C ALA A 112 -22.88 22.35 -8.49
N LEU A 113 -21.83 21.96 -9.21
CA LEU A 113 -21.47 22.55 -10.51
C LEU A 113 -22.54 22.27 -11.57
N LYS A 114 -23.08 21.05 -11.62
CA LYS A 114 -24.19 20.69 -12.52
C LYS A 114 -25.42 21.55 -12.26
N ARG A 115 -25.81 21.73 -11.00
CA ARG A 115 -26.95 22.60 -10.63
C ARG A 115 -26.72 24.03 -11.08
N LYS A 116 -25.56 24.62 -10.78
CA LYS A 116 -25.19 25.96 -11.24
C LYS A 116 -25.25 26.11 -12.77
N LEU A 117 -24.78 25.10 -13.52
CA LEU A 117 -24.82 25.14 -14.97
C LEU A 117 -26.27 25.13 -15.51
N ILE A 118 -27.15 24.32 -14.91
CA ILE A 118 -28.57 24.28 -15.28
C ILE A 118 -29.25 25.62 -14.98
N GLU A 119 -28.99 26.21 -13.81
CA GLU A 119 -29.51 27.53 -13.42
C GLU A 119 -29.05 28.61 -14.41
N GLN A 120 -27.75 28.68 -14.71
CA GLN A 120 -27.19 29.61 -15.69
C GLN A 120 -27.81 29.43 -17.07
N LYS A 121 -27.99 28.19 -17.53
CA LYS A 121 -28.65 27.91 -18.80
C LYS A 121 -30.10 28.39 -18.80
N SER A 122 -30.85 28.11 -17.74
CA SER A 122 -32.26 28.53 -17.64
C SER A 122 -32.41 30.06 -17.66
N PHE A 123 -31.46 30.78 -17.04
CA PHE A 123 -31.43 32.24 -17.09
C PHE A 123 -31.06 32.76 -18.47
N ALA A 124 -30.07 32.16 -19.14
CA ALA A 124 -29.70 32.52 -20.50
C ALA A 124 -30.88 32.32 -21.48
N ASP A 125 -31.60 31.20 -21.35
CA ASP A 125 -32.80 30.91 -22.13
C ASP A 125 -33.93 31.92 -21.85
N LEU A 126 -34.09 32.37 -20.60
CA LEU A 126 -35.02 33.46 -20.25
C LEU A 126 -34.62 34.77 -20.93
N VAL A 127 -33.36 35.19 -20.81
CA VAL A 127 -32.87 36.44 -21.41
C VAL A 127 -33.03 36.41 -22.93
N HIS A 128 -32.75 35.28 -23.58
CA HIS A 128 -32.97 35.10 -25.01
C HIS A 128 -34.44 35.33 -25.38
N LYS A 129 -35.37 34.68 -24.66
CA LYS A 129 -36.82 34.87 -24.89
C LYS A 129 -37.24 36.33 -24.69
N LEU A 130 -36.75 36.97 -23.63
CA LEU A 130 -37.07 38.38 -23.36
C LEU A 130 -36.50 39.32 -24.43
N SER A 131 -35.35 38.98 -25.03
CA SER A 131 -34.75 39.78 -26.10
C SER A 131 -35.52 39.78 -27.42
N GLU A 132 -36.41 38.80 -27.62
CA GLU A 132 -37.30 38.73 -28.79
C GLU A 132 -38.55 39.62 -28.63
N HIS A 133 -38.80 40.17 -27.44
CA HIS A 133 -39.92 41.05 -27.17
C HIS A 133 -39.52 42.52 -27.35
N ASP A 134 -40.37 43.30 -28.01
CA ASP A 134 -40.22 44.76 -28.13
C ASP A 134 -40.87 45.53 -26.96
N ASP A 135 -41.76 44.87 -26.22
CA ASP A 135 -42.52 45.46 -25.12
C ASP A 135 -41.68 45.47 -23.83
N VAL A 136 -41.39 46.68 -23.36
CA VAL A 136 -40.59 46.92 -22.15
C VAL A 136 -41.27 46.38 -20.90
N GLU A 137 -42.60 46.46 -20.79
CA GLU A 137 -43.32 45.99 -19.60
C GLU A 137 -43.18 44.47 -19.45
N VAL A 138 -43.28 43.72 -20.55
CA VAL A 138 -43.08 42.27 -20.58
C VAL A 138 -41.66 41.87 -20.16
N ILE A 139 -40.66 42.62 -20.62
CA ILE A 139 -39.25 42.41 -20.25
C ILE A 139 -39.03 42.68 -18.76
N GLU A 140 -39.52 43.82 -18.25
CA GLU A 140 -39.39 44.21 -16.85
C GLU A 140 -40.10 43.22 -15.92
N ASP A 141 -41.29 42.74 -16.29
CA ASP A 141 -42.04 41.73 -15.52
C ASP A 141 -41.33 40.38 -15.54
N GLY A 142 -40.82 39.94 -16.70
CA GLY A 142 -40.06 38.70 -16.82
C GLY A 142 -38.82 38.68 -15.93
N LEU A 143 -38.04 39.76 -15.94
CA LEU A 143 -36.86 39.91 -15.08
C LEU A 143 -37.25 40.02 -13.61
N SER A 144 -38.31 40.78 -13.27
CA SER A 144 -38.81 40.91 -11.90
C SER A 144 -39.30 39.60 -11.32
N ASN A 145 -39.96 38.76 -12.13
CA ASN A 145 -40.40 37.44 -11.72
C ASN A 145 -39.21 36.50 -11.47
N TYR A 146 -38.19 36.54 -12.34
CA TYR A 146 -36.97 35.77 -12.11
C TYR A 146 -36.26 36.20 -10.82
N ILE A 147 -36.05 37.50 -10.60
CA ILE A 147 -35.40 38.05 -9.40
C ILE A 147 -36.10 37.58 -8.11
N LYS A 148 -37.44 37.51 -8.11
CA LYS A 148 -38.21 37.02 -6.95
C LYS A 148 -38.08 35.51 -6.73
N SER A 149 -37.73 34.76 -7.77
CA SER A 149 -37.65 33.29 -7.73
C SER A 149 -36.29 32.74 -7.32
N VAL A 150 -35.25 33.59 -7.33
CA VAL A 150 -33.87 33.21 -7.04
C VAL A 150 -33.34 33.94 -5.81
N ASP A 151 -32.23 33.45 -5.25
CA ASP A 151 -31.54 34.16 -4.18
C ASP A 151 -30.87 35.45 -4.70
N ARG A 152 -30.52 36.33 -3.77
CA ARG A 152 -29.99 37.67 -4.07
C ARG A 152 -28.72 37.63 -4.92
N GLU A 153 -27.82 36.67 -4.68
CA GLU A 153 -26.55 36.58 -5.42
C GLU A 153 -26.80 36.24 -6.88
N THR A 154 -27.67 35.25 -7.11
CA THR A 154 -28.07 34.78 -8.44
C THR A 154 -28.88 35.84 -9.21
N GLY A 155 -29.72 36.60 -8.50
CA GLY A 155 -30.58 37.63 -9.10
C GLY A 155 -29.87 38.93 -9.54
N ARG A 156 -28.64 39.20 -9.07
CA ARG A 156 -27.99 40.52 -9.28
C ARG A 156 -27.82 40.92 -10.75
N LEU A 157 -27.55 39.94 -11.62
CA LEU A 157 -27.42 40.22 -13.05
C LEU A 157 -28.76 40.60 -13.66
N ALA A 158 -29.84 39.89 -13.30
CA ALA A 158 -31.20 40.23 -13.74
C ALA A 158 -31.63 41.62 -13.23
N GLU A 159 -31.29 41.97 -11.98
CA GLU A 159 -31.52 43.33 -11.44
C GLU A 159 -30.79 44.39 -12.27
N SER A 160 -29.53 44.13 -12.63
CA SER A 160 -28.72 45.04 -13.45
C SER A 160 -29.30 45.21 -14.85
N ILE A 161 -29.75 44.13 -15.49
CA ILE A 161 -30.41 44.19 -16.79
C ILE A 161 -31.72 44.98 -16.70
N ALA A 162 -32.56 44.70 -15.69
CA ALA A 162 -33.83 45.40 -15.49
C ALA A 162 -33.62 46.91 -15.30
N TYR A 163 -32.59 47.31 -14.54
CA TYR A 163 -32.23 48.70 -14.38
C TYR A 163 -31.83 49.36 -15.71
N ILE A 164 -31.02 48.69 -16.53
CA ILE A 164 -30.60 49.20 -17.85
C ILE A 164 -31.80 49.37 -18.78
N VAL A 165 -32.69 48.38 -18.86
CA VAL A 165 -33.92 48.42 -19.66
C VAL A 165 -34.80 49.61 -19.26
N LYS A 166 -34.99 49.81 -17.95
CA LYS A 166 -35.73 50.94 -17.39
C LYS A 166 -35.10 52.31 -17.70
N CYS A 167 -33.77 52.38 -17.76
CA CYS A 167 -33.07 53.60 -18.18
C CYS A 167 -33.27 53.86 -19.68
N ALA A 168 -33.16 52.83 -20.51
CA ALA A 168 -33.32 52.94 -21.96
C ALA A 168 -34.75 53.36 -22.35
N SER A 169 -35.77 52.83 -21.66
CA SER A 169 -37.18 53.20 -21.90
C SER A 169 -37.45 54.68 -21.62
N LYS A 170 -36.86 55.22 -20.54
CA LYS A 170 -36.92 56.66 -20.23
C LYS A 170 -36.22 57.53 -21.29
N ILE A 171 -35.09 57.09 -21.83
CA ILE A 171 -34.38 57.84 -22.89
C ILE A 171 -35.22 57.90 -24.17
N ARG A 172 -35.84 56.77 -24.57
CA ARG A 172 -36.73 56.71 -25.74
C ARG A 172 -37.94 57.65 -25.64
N MET A 173 -38.42 57.91 -24.42
CA MET A 173 -39.53 58.84 -24.15
C MET A 173 -39.12 60.32 -24.18
N VAL A 174 -37.83 60.65 -23.99
CA VAL A 174 -37.34 62.03 -23.85
C VAL A 174 -36.80 62.60 -25.16
N SER A 175 -36.41 61.78 -26.15
CA SER A 175 -36.05 62.24 -27.49
C SER A 175 -36.05 61.09 -28.50
N PRO A 176 -36.51 61.27 -29.76
CA PRO A 176 -36.13 60.35 -30.84
C PRO A 176 -34.61 60.35 -30.89
N ILE A 177 -33.99 59.17 -30.93
CA ILE A 177 -32.54 59.03 -31.08
C ILE A 177 -32.14 59.84 -32.31
N ALA A 178 -31.60 61.05 -32.09
CA ALA A 178 -30.95 61.79 -33.14
C ALA A 178 -29.82 60.89 -33.67
N PRO A 179 -29.63 60.80 -34.99
CA PRO A 179 -28.50 60.05 -35.53
C PRO A 179 -27.24 60.50 -34.79
N LEU A 180 -26.45 59.55 -34.29
CA LEU A 180 -25.13 59.86 -33.75
C LEU A 180 -24.36 60.62 -34.83
N GLU A 181 -24.27 61.94 -34.71
CA GLU A 181 -23.42 62.76 -35.56
C GLU A 181 -21.98 62.47 -35.15
N ILE A 182 -21.40 61.44 -35.75
CA ILE A 182 -19.97 61.17 -35.63
C ILE A 182 -19.27 62.36 -36.28
N SER A 183 -18.73 63.26 -35.46
CA SER A 183 -17.94 64.39 -35.94
C SER A 183 -16.71 63.86 -36.68
N THR A 184 -16.74 63.95 -38.00
CA THR A 184 -15.58 63.69 -38.87
C THR A 184 -14.62 64.87 -38.89
N ALA A 185 -14.92 65.98 -38.17
CA ALA A 185 -14.12 67.20 -38.18
C ALA A 185 -12.66 66.99 -37.73
N HIS A 186 -12.38 65.92 -36.96
CA HIS A 186 -11.02 65.54 -36.55
C HIS A 186 -10.47 64.29 -37.23
N HIS A 187 -11.22 63.65 -38.12
CA HIS A 187 -10.73 62.53 -38.91
C HIS A 187 -9.99 63.07 -40.13
N LYS A 188 -8.69 63.37 -39.97
CA LYS A 188 -7.79 63.53 -41.12
C LYS A 188 -7.68 62.17 -41.81
N ILE A 189 -8.54 61.90 -42.78
CA ILE A 189 -8.34 60.82 -43.74
C ILE A 189 -7.13 61.24 -44.59
N CYS A 190 -5.93 60.85 -44.18
CA CYS A 190 -4.78 60.87 -45.08
C CYS A 190 -5.07 59.84 -46.19
N PRO A 191 -5.11 60.26 -47.46
CA PRO A 191 -5.20 59.30 -48.55
C PRO A 191 -3.99 58.37 -48.48
N TYR A 192 -4.24 57.06 -48.40
CA TYR A 192 -3.19 56.06 -48.52
C TYR A 192 -2.64 56.13 -49.96
N ASN A 193 -1.61 56.94 -50.18
CA ASN A 193 -0.80 56.87 -51.39
C ASN A 193 0.15 55.67 -51.23
N SER A 194 -0.26 54.55 -51.80
CA SER A 194 0.53 53.35 -51.95
C SER A 194 1.68 53.59 -52.94
N VAL A 195 2.88 53.94 -52.46
CA VAL A 195 4.16 53.60 -53.11
C VAL A 195 5.30 53.56 -52.06
N ASP A 196 5.80 52.34 -51.85
CA ASP A 196 7.17 51.93 -51.48
C ASP A 196 7.63 51.87 -49.99
N SER A 197 7.82 50.62 -49.57
CA SER A 197 8.79 50.02 -48.63
C SER A 197 9.51 50.88 -47.58
N SER A 198 9.32 50.49 -46.30
CA SER A 198 10.38 49.72 -45.61
C SER A 198 9.81 49.14 -44.31
N GLY A 199 9.83 47.81 -44.22
CA GLY A 199 9.48 47.08 -43.01
C GLY A 199 10.48 47.39 -41.90
N LYS A 200 10.08 48.26 -40.97
CA LYS A 200 10.71 48.38 -39.65
C LYS A 200 9.62 48.21 -38.61
N TRP A 201 9.35 46.95 -38.27
CA TRP A 201 8.67 46.63 -37.03
C TRP A 201 9.61 47.09 -35.90
N MET A 202 9.26 48.19 -35.25
CA MET A 202 9.93 48.62 -34.03
C MET A 202 9.53 47.63 -32.93
N SER A 203 10.43 46.69 -32.66
CA SER A 203 10.49 45.89 -31.44
C SER A 203 10.58 46.80 -30.23
N ASN A 204 9.80 46.51 -29.18
CA ASN A 204 10.08 47.00 -27.84
C ASN A 204 10.67 45.84 -27.02
N SER A 205 11.98 45.93 -26.81
CA SER A 205 12.82 45.15 -25.88
C SER A 205 12.57 45.67 -24.45
N SER A 206 12.39 44.79 -23.46
CA SER A 206 13.39 44.22 -22.53
C SER A 206 13.60 45.04 -21.24
N GLU A 207 13.30 44.43 -20.10
CA GLU A 207 13.98 44.68 -18.82
C GLU A 207 14.36 43.32 -18.24
N ASP A 208 15.65 43.00 -18.39
CA ASP A 208 16.41 42.00 -17.64
C ASP A 208 16.74 42.56 -16.25
N ILE A 209 16.42 41.82 -15.20
CA ILE A 209 17.13 41.91 -13.92
C ILE A 209 17.42 40.48 -13.45
N SER A 210 18.68 40.07 -13.65
CA SER A 210 19.34 38.94 -12.99
C SER A 210 19.62 39.30 -11.52
N PRO A 211 19.68 38.31 -10.62
CA PRO A 211 21.03 37.97 -10.14
C PRO A 211 21.27 36.47 -10.01
N ASP A 212 22.44 36.04 -10.48
CA ASP A 212 23.08 34.79 -10.09
C ASP A 212 23.45 34.81 -8.60
N SER A 213 23.16 33.72 -7.90
CA SER A 213 23.98 33.25 -6.77
C SER A 213 23.83 31.73 -6.63
N GLU A 214 24.84 31.03 -7.15
CA GLU A 214 25.50 29.82 -6.65
C GLU A 214 24.72 28.83 -5.75
N GLY A 215 24.69 27.55 -6.14
CA GLY A 215 24.60 26.46 -5.16
C GLY A 215 24.02 25.12 -5.63
N ASN A 216 24.91 24.27 -6.17
CA ASN A 216 24.94 22.79 -6.10
C ASN A 216 23.72 22.00 -6.62
N GLU A 217 23.82 21.32 -7.77
CA GLU A 217 24.41 19.97 -7.91
C GLU A 217 23.70 18.93 -7.02
N TRP A 218 22.98 17.97 -7.63
CA TRP A 218 23.12 16.53 -7.36
C TRP A 218 22.30 15.74 -8.38
N ASP A 219 23.00 15.33 -9.42
CA ASP A 219 22.61 14.37 -10.43
C ASP A 219 22.70 12.96 -9.81
N VAL A 220 21.56 12.27 -9.60
CA VAL A 220 21.57 10.84 -9.26
C VAL A 220 20.55 10.08 -10.07
N LYS A 221 21.08 9.44 -11.11
CA LYS A 221 20.57 8.22 -11.73
C LYS A 221 19.82 7.32 -10.73
N LYS A 222 18.49 7.20 -10.89
CA LYS A 222 17.76 6.01 -10.44
C LYS A 222 17.39 5.15 -11.64
N LYS A 223 17.90 3.92 -11.56
CA LYS A 223 17.84 2.84 -12.53
C LYS A 223 16.40 2.47 -12.88
N SER A 224 16.19 2.21 -14.17
CA SER A 224 15.06 1.48 -14.72
C SER A 224 14.92 0.13 -14.01
N LEU A 225 13.86 -0.04 -13.23
CA LEU A 225 13.34 -1.34 -12.82
C LEU A 225 12.02 -1.56 -13.56
N LYS A 226 12.13 -2.36 -14.62
CA LYS A 226 11.03 -2.83 -15.44
C LYS A 226 10.32 -3.93 -14.65
N GLY A 227 9.30 -3.57 -13.88
CA GLY A 227 8.36 -4.49 -13.26
C GLY A 227 7.00 -4.32 -13.92
N LYS A 228 6.58 -5.32 -14.71
CA LYS A 228 5.23 -5.39 -15.29
C LYS A 228 4.20 -5.41 -14.16
N LEU A 229 3.39 -4.35 -14.05
CA LEU A 229 2.07 -4.44 -13.45
C LEU A 229 1.08 -4.50 -14.62
N ASP A 230 0.63 -5.71 -14.94
CA ASP A 230 -0.54 -5.89 -15.78
C ASP A 230 -1.76 -5.41 -14.98
N ILE A 231 -2.15 -4.16 -15.19
CA ILE A 231 -3.45 -3.65 -14.74
C ILE A 231 -4.49 -4.32 -15.62
N VAL A 232 -5.08 -5.40 -15.11
CA VAL A 232 -6.30 -5.99 -15.67
C VAL A 232 -7.44 -5.04 -15.34
N ILE A 233 -7.73 -4.11 -16.25
CA ILE A 233 -8.98 -3.35 -16.25
C ILE A 233 -10.08 -4.33 -16.67
N PHE A 234 -10.93 -4.74 -15.74
CA PHE A 234 -12.20 -5.40 -16.05
C PHE A 234 -13.20 -4.33 -16.54
N PRO A 235 -13.72 -4.39 -17.79
CA PRO A 235 -14.89 -3.62 -18.16
C PRO A 235 -16.12 -4.52 -17.99
N GLN A 236 -16.77 -4.48 -16.83
CA GLN A 236 -18.14 -5.01 -16.71
C GLN A 236 -19.13 -3.93 -17.14
N TRP A 237 -19.50 -4.06 -18.41
CA TRP A 237 -20.80 -3.79 -19.02
C TRP A 237 -21.92 -3.31 -18.08
N ILE A 238 -22.43 -2.11 -18.36
CA ILE A 238 -23.85 -1.80 -18.20
C ILE A 238 -24.36 -1.46 -19.60
N GLY A 239 -24.89 -2.47 -20.28
CA GLY A 239 -25.73 -2.28 -21.47
C GLY A 239 -27.16 -2.02 -21.01
N PHE A 240 -27.58 -0.76 -21.02
CA PHE A 240 -29.00 -0.42 -21.10
C PHE A 240 -29.37 -0.36 -22.58
N LYS A 241 -30.22 -1.28 -23.02
CA LYS A 241 -31.02 -1.12 -24.24
C LYS A 241 -32.48 -1.09 -23.81
N LEU A 242 -33.15 0.00 -24.20
CA LEU A 242 -34.61 0.10 -24.31
C LEU A 242 -35.17 -1.04 -25.16
#